data_AF-A0A3D2S863-F1
#
_entry.id   AF-A0A3D2S863-F1
#
_cell.length_a   1.000
_cell.length_b   1.000
_cell.length_c   1.000
_cell.angle_alpha   90.00
_cell.angle_beta   90.00
_cell.angle_gamma   90.00
#
_symmetry.space_group_name_H-M   'P 1'
#
loop_
_entity.id
_entity.type
_entity.pdbx_description
1 polymer ?
#
loop_
_entity_poly.entity_id
_entity_poly.type
_entity_poly.pdbx_seq_one_letter_code
_entity_poly.pdbx_strand_id
1 'polypeptide(L)'
;MGVLEMLSIGVSGSFGNYYEDPLYVGKSGSIYYSAAGDVRFYLANYPYFNWYVGGLLGLSTLSLSNDDDKGRAVEILYRGPYMGITNGLHWYFSSSFGVNFALVFSNMQFRLDNYTIDGDIQSTPGLSSSVNGMGVHVRFGVSYKLY
;
A
#
# COMPACT_ATOMS: atom_id res chain seq x y z
N MET A 1 -26.63 18.93 7.43
CA MET A 1 -25.36 18.28 7.11
C MET A 1 -25.09 18.50 5.63
N GLY A 2 -24.05 19.25 5.29
CA GLY A 2 -23.73 19.56 3.89
C GLY A 2 -22.96 18.42 3.21
N VAL A 3 -23.05 18.30 1.88
CA VAL A 3 -22.29 17.28 1.11
C VAL A 3 -20.78 17.42 1.33
N LEU A 4 -20.28 18.64 1.53
CA LEU A 4 -18.87 18.90 1.82
C LEU A 4 -18.42 18.37 3.18
N GLU A 5 -19.32 18.26 4.17
CA GLU A 5 -19.03 17.67 5.49
C GLU A 5 -18.90 16.14 5.42
N MET A 6 -19.28 15.54 4.28
CA MET A 6 -19.15 14.11 4.01
C MET A 6 -17.91 13.78 3.17
N LEU A 7 -17.17 14.77 2.68
CA LEU A 7 -15.96 14.56 1.89
C LEU A 7 -14.71 14.78 2.76
N SER A 8 -13.74 13.88 2.65
CA SER A 8 -12.42 14.02 3.26
C SER A 8 -11.34 13.63 2.26
N ILE A 9 -10.24 14.38 2.29
CA ILE A 9 -9.05 14.09 1.50
C ILE A 9 -7.89 13.92 2.48
N GLY A 10 -7.04 12.95 2.21
CA GLY A 10 -5.86 12.67 3.02
C GLY A 10 -4.78 11.96 2.22
N VAL A 11 -3.80 11.46 2.95
CA VAL A 11 -2.71 10.63 2.42
C VAL A 11 -2.70 9.31 3.18
N SER A 12 -2.32 8.25 2.48
CA SER A 12 -2.17 6.91 3.04
C SER A 12 -0.81 6.36 2.64
N GLY A 13 -0.16 5.69 3.59
CA GLY A 13 1.07 4.96 3.38
C GLY A 13 0.91 3.52 3.85
N SER A 14 1.47 2.57 3.11
CA SER A 14 1.50 1.16 3.49
C SER A 14 2.92 0.63 3.35
N PHE A 15 3.32 -0.25 4.25
CA PHE A 15 4.59 -0.95 4.22
C PHE A 15 4.36 -2.40 4.64
N GLY A 16 5.07 -3.34 4.04
CA GLY A 16 4.97 -4.76 4.37
C GLY A 16 6.06 -5.58 3.72
N ASN A 17 5.96 -6.90 3.89
CA ASN A 17 6.86 -7.86 3.27
C ASN A 17 6.10 -8.71 2.24
N TYR A 18 6.80 -9.15 1.21
CA TYR A 18 6.28 -10.05 0.17
C TYR A 18 6.72 -11.49 0.46
N TYR A 19 5.75 -12.42 0.52
CA TYR A 19 5.97 -13.82 0.95
C TYR A 19 5.44 -14.88 -0.03
N GLU A 20 5.05 -14.52 -1.25
CA GLU A 20 4.40 -15.49 -2.13
C GLU A 20 5.36 -16.47 -2.82
N ASP A 21 6.64 -16.09 -2.99
CA ASP A 21 7.60 -16.91 -3.70
C ASP A 21 8.66 -17.52 -2.74
N PRO A 22 8.68 -18.86 -2.58
CA PRO A 22 9.63 -19.58 -1.73
C PRO A 22 11.10 -19.22 -1.97
N LEU A 23 11.47 -18.83 -3.20
CA LEU A 23 12.83 -18.38 -3.53
C LEU A 23 13.23 -17.11 -2.78
N TYR A 24 12.23 -16.32 -2.36
CA TYR A 24 12.36 -15.03 -1.69
C TYR A 24 11.81 -15.07 -0.25
N VAL A 25 11.10 -16.14 0.15
CA VAL A 25 10.56 -16.38 1.50
C VAL A 25 11.69 -16.91 2.40
N GLY A 26 12.42 -16.00 3.04
CA GLY A 26 13.43 -16.36 4.03
C GLY A 26 14.64 -15.45 4.08
N LYS A 27 14.84 -14.62 3.04
CA LYS A 27 15.83 -13.55 3.05
C LYS A 27 15.12 -12.24 3.38
N SER A 28 15.63 -11.51 4.36
CA SER A 28 15.03 -10.32 5.01
C SER A 28 14.74 -9.10 4.10
N GLY A 29 14.65 -9.25 2.77
CA GLY A 29 14.72 -8.13 1.83
C GLY A 29 13.50 -7.89 0.92
N SER A 30 12.53 -8.81 0.85
CA SER A 30 11.38 -8.59 -0.05
C SER A 30 10.34 -7.66 0.58
N ILE A 31 10.44 -6.37 0.25
CA ILE A 31 9.70 -5.28 0.88
C ILE A 31 8.71 -4.65 -0.10
N TYR A 32 7.50 -4.40 0.38
CA TYR A 32 6.48 -3.62 -0.29
C TYR A 32 6.29 -2.27 0.41
N TYR A 33 6.16 -1.21 -0.38
CA TYR A 33 5.77 0.11 0.10
C TYR A 33 4.79 0.77 -0.88
N SER A 34 3.83 1.52 -0.37
CA SER A 34 2.99 2.40 -1.19
C SER A 34 2.68 3.72 -0.49
N ALA A 35 2.47 4.75 -1.31
CA ALA A 35 1.98 6.05 -0.89
C ALA A 35 0.88 6.50 -1.86
N ALA A 36 -0.27 6.88 -1.32
CA ALA A 36 -1.43 7.25 -2.12
C ALA A 36 -2.22 8.40 -1.49
N GLY A 37 -2.75 9.27 -2.35
CA GLY A 37 -3.83 10.16 -1.97
C GLY A 37 -5.08 9.34 -1.67
N ASP A 38 -5.83 9.74 -0.64
CA ASP A 38 -7.01 9.05 -0.14
C ASP A 38 -8.18 10.02 -0.14
N VAL A 39 -9.21 9.72 -0.95
CA VAL A 39 -10.45 10.49 -1.00
C VAL A 39 -11.55 9.63 -0.40
N ARG A 40 -12.20 10.14 0.64
CA ARG A 40 -13.23 9.43 1.41
C ARG A 40 -14.56 10.17 1.34
N PHE A 41 -15.62 9.40 1.15
CA PHE A 41 -17.00 9.84 1.26
C PHE A 41 -17.67 9.10 2.42
N TYR A 42 -18.14 9.85 3.42
CA TYR A 42 -18.79 9.30 4.60
C TYR A 42 -20.27 9.02 4.33
N LEU A 43 -20.61 7.73 4.29
CA LEU A 43 -22.00 7.25 4.22
C LEU A 43 -22.73 7.47 5.56
N ALA A 44 -22.00 7.40 6.67
CA ALA A 44 -22.47 7.81 7.99
C ALA A 44 -21.37 8.62 8.69
N ASN A 45 -21.73 9.77 9.26
CA ASN A 45 -20.80 10.67 9.94
C ASN A 45 -21.41 11.15 11.27
N TYR A 46 -21.35 10.30 12.29
CA TYR A 46 -21.84 10.59 13.64
C TYR A 46 -20.68 10.94 14.58
N PRO A 47 -20.93 11.56 15.75
CA PRO A 47 -19.87 11.97 16.67
C PRO A 47 -18.91 10.85 17.09
N TYR A 48 -19.43 9.62 17.26
CA TYR A 48 -18.66 8.47 17.72
C TYR A 48 -18.51 7.36 16.67
N PHE A 49 -19.10 7.53 15.48
CA PHE A 49 -19.09 6.50 14.46
C PHE A 49 -19.09 7.11 13.06
N ASN A 50 -18.13 6.70 12.25
CA ASN A 50 -18.02 7.12 10.86
C ASN A 50 -17.89 5.89 9.97
N TRP A 51 -18.76 5.78 8.98
CA TRP A 51 -18.64 4.80 7.91
C TRP A 51 -18.34 5.51 6.61
N TYR A 52 -17.32 5.06 5.89
CA TYR A 52 -16.89 5.68 4.64
C TYR A 52 -16.57 4.65 3.56
N VAL A 53 -16.71 5.12 2.33
CA VAL A 53 -16.11 4.52 1.13
C VAL A 53 -15.08 5.49 0.59
N GLY A 54 -14.05 5.01 -0.08
CA GLY A 54 -13.02 5.89 -0.60
C GLY A 54 -12.24 5.30 -1.76
N GLY A 55 -11.54 6.18 -2.47
CA GLY A 55 -10.60 5.85 -3.53
C GLY A 55 -9.17 6.17 -3.10
N LEU A 56 -8.23 5.32 -3.48
CA LEU A 56 -6.80 5.50 -3.31
C LEU A 56 -6.16 5.61 -4.68
N LEU A 57 -5.29 6.60 -4.87
CA LEU A 57 -4.49 6.76 -6.07
C LEU A 57 -3.08 7.20 -5.70
N GLY A 58 -2.08 6.49 -6.19
CA GLY A 58 -0.70 6.74 -5.79
C GLY A 58 0.33 5.90 -6.52
N LEU A 59 1.43 5.66 -5.83
CA LEU A 59 2.57 4.89 -6.30
C LEU A 59 2.86 3.75 -5.32
N SER A 60 3.39 2.66 -5.87
CA SER A 60 3.86 1.51 -5.12
C SER A 60 5.24 1.10 -5.59
N THR A 61 6.00 0.53 -4.66
CA THR A 61 7.34 -0.01 -4.83
C THR A 61 7.36 -1.41 -4.25
N LEU A 62 7.93 -2.35 -5.01
CA LEU A 62 8.22 -3.70 -4.56
C LEU A 62 9.71 -3.94 -4.77
N SER A 63 10.45 -4.17 -3.69
CA SER A 63 11.82 -4.66 -3.77
C SER A 63 11.80 -6.15 -3.48
N LEU A 64 12.49 -6.94 -4.32
CA LEU A 64 12.72 -8.36 -4.10
C LEU A 64 14.23 -8.55 -3.95
N SER A 65 14.65 -9.21 -2.87
CA SER A 65 16.07 -9.52 -2.65
C SER A 65 16.29 -11.02 -2.64
N ASN A 66 17.31 -11.49 -3.35
CA ASN A 66 17.76 -12.88 -3.33
C ASN A 66 19.29 -12.96 -3.47
N ASP A 67 19.85 -14.16 -3.44
CA ASP A 67 21.22 -14.40 -3.90
C ASP A 67 21.15 -15.25 -5.17
N ASP A 68 22.06 -15.02 -6.11
CA ASP A 68 22.18 -15.86 -7.29
C ASP A 68 22.85 -17.22 -6.99
N ASP A 69 22.99 -18.07 -8.01
CA ASP A 69 23.64 -19.39 -7.88
C ASP A 69 25.12 -19.31 -7.42
N LYS A 70 25.73 -18.12 -7.44
CA LYS A 70 27.10 -17.85 -6.99
C LYS A 70 27.15 -17.19 -5.61
N GLY A 71 26.01 -17.00 -4.95
CA GLY A 71 25.90 -16.35 -3.64
C GLY A 71 26.04 -14.83 -3.67
N ARG A 72 25.90 -14.19 -4.84
CA ARG A 72 25.93 -12.73 -4.99
C ARG A 72 24.58 -12.14 -4.65
N ALA A 73 24.56 -11.00 -3.96
CA ALA A 73 23.31 -10.35 -3.58
C ALA A 73 22.63 -9.76 -4.83
N VAL A 74 21.37 -10.09 -5.03
CA VAL A 74 20.53 -9.63 -6.14
C VAL A 74 19.37 -8.84 -5.58
N GLU A 75 19.17 -7.61 -6.09
CA GLU A 75 17.99 -6.82 -5.79
C GLU A 75 17.23 -6.47 -7.07
N ILE A 76 15.92 -6.69 -7.04
CA ILE A 76 15.01 -6.36 -8.14
C ILE A 76 14.00 -5.36 -7.63
N LEU A 77 14.08 -4.14 -8.13
CA LEU A 77 13.19 -3.05 -7.77
C LEU A 77 12.13 -2.86 -8.85
N TYR A 78 10.88 -2.95 -8.43
CA TYR A 78 9.73 -2.62 -9.24
C TYR A 78 9.00 -1.40 -8.71
N ARG A 79 8.50 -0.57 -9.61
CA ARG A 79 7.68 0.60 -9.28
C ARG A 79 6.48 0.72 -10.22
N GLY A 80 5.43 1.35 -9.73
CA GLY A 80 4.34 1.76 -10.61
C GLY A 80 3.09 2.23 -9.88
N PRO A 81 2.00 2.50 -10.61
CA PRO A 81 0.79 3.07 -10.05
C PRO A 81 0.12 2.11 -9.05
N TYR A 82 -0.40 2.72 -8.00
CA TYR A 82 -1.23 2.09 -6.98
C TYR A 82 -2.64 2.68 -7.07
N MET A 83 -3.64 1.82 -7.21
CA MET A 83 -5.05 2.20 -7.18
C MET A 83 -5.79 1.33 -6.19
N GLY A 84 -6.77 1.88 -5.48
CA GLY A 84 -7.59 1.07 -4.60
C GLY A 84 -8.92 1.68 -4.26
N ILE A 85 -9.83 0.82 -3.79
CA ILE A 85 -11.11 1.20 -3.23
C ILE A 85 -11.11 0.76 -1.76
N THR A 86 -11.56 1.64 -0.89
CA THR A 86 -11.63 1.40 0.55
C THR A 86 -13.08 1.40 1.02
N ASN A 87 -13.43 0.48 1.90
CA ASN A 87 -14.61 0.55 2.76
C ASN A 87 -14.12 0.51 4.21
N GLY A 88 -14.44 1.53 5.01
CA GLY A 88 -13.87 1.66 6.34
C GLY A 88 -14.80 2.27 7.36
N LEU A 89 -14.49 2.00 8.61
CA LEU A 89 -15.23 2.37 9.79
C LEU A 89 -14.25 3.03 10.78
N HIS A 90 -14.65 4.16 11.36
CA HIS A 90 -14.04 4.69 12.57
C HIS A 90 -15.05 4.57 13.70
N TRP A 91 -14.62 4.05 14.85
CA TRP A 91 -15.39 4.05 16.08
C TRP A 91 -14.61 4.77 17.16
N TYR A 92 -15.15 5.88 17.63
CA TYR A 92 -14.55 6.69 18.69
C TYR A 92 -15.18 6.35 20.04
N PHE A 93 -14.33 6.04 21.02
CA PHE A 93 -14.74 5.81 22.42
C PHE A 93 -14.60 7.07 23.27
N SER A 94 -14.04 8.15 22.70
CA SER A 94 -14.03 9.50 23.27
C SER A 94 -14.27 10.52 22.16
N SER A 95 -14.27 11.81 22.49
CA SER A 95 -14.28 12.89 21.50
C SER A 95 -13.08 12.78 20.53
N SER A 96 -11.89 12.49 21.05
CA SER A 96 -10.66 12.58 20.25
C SER A 96 -10.10 11.23 19.79
N PHE A 97 -10.35 10.15 20.52
CA PHE A 97 -9.71 8.85 20.30
C PHE A 97 -10.70 7.77 19.90
N GLY A 98 -10.26 6.93 18.97
CA GLY A 98 -11.02 5.80 18.46
C GLY A 98 -10.15 4.73 17.85
N VAL A 99 -10.80 3.75 17.25
CA VAL A 99 -10.18 2.73 16.40
C VAL A 99 -10.68 2.90 14.97
N ASN A 100 -9.87 2.51 14.00
CA ASN A 100 -10.33 2.32 12.63
C ASN A 100 -10.20 0.86 12.21
N PHE A 101 -11.13 0.46 11.37
CA PHE A 101 -11.09 -0.77 10.61
C PHE A 101 -11.41 -0.46 9.16
N ALA A 102 -10.63 -0.97 8.21
CA ALA A 102 -10.94 -0.79 6.79
C ALA A 102 -10.53 -2.00 5.96
N LEU A 103 -11.36 -2.31 4.98
CA LEU A 103 -11.05 -3.24 3.90
C LEU A 103 -10.62 -2.43 2.67
N VAL A 104 -9.53 -2.84 2.05
CA VAL A 104 -9.00 -2.20 0.84
C VAL A 104 -8.86 -3.24 -0.26
N PHE A 105 -9.47 -2.95 -1.40
CA PHE A 105 -9.24 -3.70 -2.62
C PHE A 105 -8.32 -2.87 -3.50
N SER A 106 -7.12 -3.36 -3.79
CA SER A 106 -6.12 -2.63 -4.56
C SER A 106 -5.74 -3.34 -5.85
N ASN A 107 -5.43 -2.55 -6.86
CA ASN A 107 -4.75 -2.99 -8.06
C ASN A 107 -3.41 -2.24 -8.17
N MET A 108 -2.36 -2.97 -8.51
CA MET A 108 -1.00 -2.46 -8.64
C MET A 108 -0.43 -2.95 -9.96
N GLN A 109 0.15 -2.04 -10.72
CA GLN A 109 0.88 -2.39 -11.92
C GLN A 109 2.34 -2.03 -11.69
N PHE A 110 3.17 -3.04 -11.53
CA PHE A 110 4.60 -2.89 -11.31
C PHE A 110 5.35 -3.03 -12.63
N ARG A 111 6.28 -2.12 -12.87
CA ARG A 111 7.27 -2.21 -13.95
C ARG A 111 8.65 -2.30 -13.33
N LEU A 112 9.52 -3.11 -13.94
CA LEU A 112 10.91 -3.18 -13.53
C LEU A 112 11.54 -1.78 -13.63
N ASP A 113 12.11 -1.31 -12.52
CA ASP A 113 12.79 -0.02 -12.42
C ASP A 113 14.32 -0.25 -12.40
N ASN A 114 14.80 -1.07 -11.46
CA ASN A 114 16.22 -1.39 -11.34
C ASN A 114 16.45 -2.89 -11.08
N TYR A 115 17.58 -3.39 -11.56
CA TYR A 115 18.11 -4.72 -11.28
C TYR A 115 19.58 -4.57 -10.89
N THR A 116 19.95 -4.98 -9.67
CA THR A 116 21.31 -4.86 -9.16
C THR A 116 21.87 -6.22 -8.77
N ILE A 117 23.18 -6.39 -8.97
CA ILE A 117 23.95 -7.54 -8.47
C ILE A 117 25.15 -6.97 -7.70
N ASP A 118 25.30 -7.35 -6.43
CA ASP A 118 26.29 -6.80 -5.50
C ASP A 118 26.28 -5.27 -5.42
N GLY A 119 25.10 -4.66 -5.62
CA GLY A 119 24.90 -3.20 -5.65
C GLY A 119 25.16 -2.54 -7.00
N ASP A 120 25.73 -3.24 -7.97
CA ASP A 120 25.98 -2.71 -9.31
C ASP A 120 24.71 -2.82 -10.17
N ILE A 121 24.23 -1.66 -10.67
CA ILE A 121 23.09 -1.58 -11.60
C ILE A 121 23.46 -2.29 -12.89
N GLN A 122 22.73 -3.36 -13.18
CA GLN A 122 22.88 -4.11 -14.40
C GLN A 122 22.01 -3.48 -15.49
N SER A 123 22.61 -3.19 -16.64
CA SER A 123 21.83 -2.79 -17.80
C SER A 123 21.03 -3.99 -18.27
N THR A 124 19.71 -3.90 -18.21
CA THR A 124 18.80 -4.92 -18.74
C THR A 124 18.06 -4.39 -19.98
N PRO A 125 18.75 -4.05 -21.08
CA PRO A 125 18.08 -3.62 -22.29
C PRO A 125 17.21 -4.78 -22.81
N GLY A 126 15.88 -4.62 -22.75
CA GLY A 126 14.90 -5.60 -23.23
C GLY A 126 14.18 -6.41 -22.15
N LEU A 127 14.55 -6.29 -20.87
CA LEU A 127 13.86 -6.98 -19.77
C LEU A 127 12.66 -6.14 -19.29
N SER A 128 11.66 -5.93 -20.14
CA SER A 128 10.40 -5.30 -19.72
C SER A 128 9.52 -6.35 -19.04
N SER A 129 9.76 -6.58 -17.75
CA SER A 129 8.84 -7.36 -16.94
C SER A 129 7.80 -6.43 -16.30
N SER A 130 6.53 -6.74 -16.51
CA SER A 130 5.41 -6.11 -15.81
C SER A 130 4.74 -7.13 -14.89
N VAL A 131 4.61 -6.79 -13.62
CA VAL A 131 3.88 -7.60 -12.64
C VAL A 131 2.58 -6.88 -12.31
N ASN A 132 1.45 -7.51 -12.60
CA ASN A 132 0.14 -7.00 -12.18
C ASN A 132 -0.27 -7.70 -10.89
N GLY A 133 -0.52 -6.92 -9.84
CA GLY A 133 -0.97 -7.41 -8.54
C GLY A 133 -2.39 -6.95 -8.26
N MET A 134 -3.21 -7.86 -7.74
CA MET A 134 -4.48 -7.53 -7.09
C MET A 134 -4.40 -7.98 -5.64
N GLY A 135 -4.92 -7.17 -4.73
CA GLY A 135 -4.80 -7.43 -3.29
C GLY A 135 -6.06 -7.05 -2.54
N VAL A 136 -6.34 -7.82 -1.49
CA VAL A 136 -7.30 -7.47 -0.45
C VAL A 136 -6.51 -7.23 0.83
N HIS A 137 -6.65 -6.04 1.40
CA HIS A 137 -5.95 -5.65 2.62
C HIS A 137 -6.94 -5.37 3.72
N VAL A 138 -6.55 -5.71 4.94
CA VAL A 138 -7.25 -5.33 6.16
C VAL A 138 -6.38 -4.30 6.88
N ARG A 139 -6.95 -3.14 7.19
CA ARG A 139 -6.32 -2.11 8.01
C ARG A 139 -7.03 -2.05 9.36
N PHE A 140 -6.25 -2.12 10.43
CA PHE A 140 -6.72 -1.86 11.79
C PHE A 140 -5.77 -0.88 12.45
N GLY A 141 -6.28 0.04 13.25
CA GLY A 141 -5.44 1.02 13.92
C GLY A 141 -6.19 1.92 14.89
N VAL A 142 -5.47 2.94 15.36
CA VAL A 142 -6.00 3.98 16.23
C VAL A 142 -6.33 5.21 15.40
N SER A 143 -7.46 5.82 15.68
CA SER A 143 -7.90 7.08 15.06
C SER A 143 -7.81 8.21 16.07
N TYR A 144 -7.32 9.35 15.60
CA TYR A 144 -7.29 10.59 16.37
C TYR A 144 -8.00 11.70 15.60
N LYS A 145 -8.94 12.38 16.25
CA LYS A 145 -9.72 13.49 15.70
C LYS A 145 -9.18 14.80 16.26
N LEU A 146 -8.69 15.65 15.36
CA LEU A 146 -8.34 17.03 15.67
C LEU A 146 -9.63 17.87 15.69
N TYR A 147 -9.80 18.66 16.74
CA TYR A 147 -10.91 19.60 16.93
C TYR A 147 -10.48 21.01 16.57
#